data_AF-A0A7J5L877-F1
#
_entry.id   AF-A0A7J5L877-F1
#
_cell.length_a   1.000
_cell.length_b   1.000
_cell.length_c   1.000
_cell.angle_alpha   90.00
_cell.angle_beta   90.00
_cell.angle_gamma   90.00
#
_symmetry.space_group_name_H-M   'P 1'
#
loop_
_entity.id
_entity.type
_entity.pdbx_description
1 polymer ?
#
loop_
_entity_poly.entity_id
_entity_poly.type
_entity_poly.pdbx_seq_one_letter_code
_entity_poly.pdbx_strand_id
1 'polypeptide(L)'
;MSNIQTSTIRVPKNVLEDIKIYCRKAGQPVGEWVEKAWNFLQKNDFDIYDTEVTPFLPVPAEVERERNQVDALCKLMSEFIISQKQAQLPEPDIIAKATEEKVRADFLEKELQQLREENKALRERYEKAHKELVRVQIEQKTLGKIKVNTDL
;
A
#
# COMPACT_ATOMS: atom_id res chain seq x y z
N MET A 1 19.37 12.34 70.99
CA MET A 1 18.49 12.00 69.85
C MET A 1 18.69 13.07 68.81
N SER A 2 19.44 12.77 67.75
CA SER A 2 19.76 13.70 66.67
C SER A 2 18.49 14.01 65.88
N ASN A 3 18.15 15.29 65.79
CA ASN A 3 16.99 15.78 65.07
C ASN A 3 17.20 15.48 63.58
N ILE A 4 16.40 14.58 62.99
CA ILE A 4 16.47 14.28 61.56
C ILE A 4 16.09 15.57 60.83
N GLN A 5 17.04 16.18 60.12
CA GLN A 5 16.76 17.32 59.24
C GLN A 5 15.77 16.84 58.16
N THR A 6 14.50 17.19 58.34
CA THR A 6 13.47 16.96 57.34
C THR A 6 13.58 18.09 56.31
N SER A 7 14.28 17.81 55.21
CA SER A 7 14.32 18.71 54.06
C SER A 7 12.98 18.68 53.34
N THR A 8 12.38 19.86 53.12
CA THR A 8 11.11 19.99 52.39
C THR A 8 11.41 20.29 50.92
N ILE A 9 11.12 19.33 50.03
CA ILE A 9 11.21 19.55 48.58
C ILE A 9 9.91 20.21 48.11
N ARG A 10 10.01 21.37 47.45
CA ARG A 10 8.86 22.04 46.83
C ARG A 10 8.60 21.44 45.46
N VAL A 11 7.41 20.87 45.29
CA VAL A 11 6.95 20.25 44.05
C VAL A 11 5.67 20.96 43.59
N PRO A 12 5.46 21.19 42.28
CA PRO A 12 4.19 21.71 41.77
C PRO A 12 2.99 20.89 42.24
N LYS A 13 1.85 21.55 42.49
CA LYS A 13 0.65 20.90 43.07
C LYS A 13 0.13 19.75 42.22
N ASN A 14 0.18 19.87 40.90
CA ASN A 14 -0.22 18.83 39.96
C ASN A 14 0.66 17.58 40.12
N VAL A 15 1.99 17.76 40.14
CA VAL A 15 2.96 16.67 40.30
C VAL A 15 2.80 15.98 41.65
N LEU A 16 2.55 16.73 42.73
CA LEU A 16 2.30 16.15 44.04
C LEU A 16 1.05 15.25 44.05
N GLU A 17 -0.01 15.64 43.34
CA GLU A 17 -1.22 14.83 43.27
C GLU A 17 -1.02 13.56 42.44
N ASP A 18 -0.27 13.65 41.35
CA ASP A 18 0.13 12.47 40.54
C ASP A 18 0.96 11.48 41.38
N ILE A 19 1.92 11.96 42.17
CA ILE A 19 2.71 11.13 43.09
C ILE A 19 1.79 10.44 44.10
N LYS A 20 0.83 11.17 44.70
CA LYS A 20 -0.13 10.58 45.66
C LYS A 20 -1.01 9.52 45.00
N ILE A 21 -1.44 9.73 43.75
CA ILE A 21 -2.24 8.76 43.01
C ILE A 21 -1.41 7.50 42.74
N TYR A 22 -0.17 7.67 42.27
CA TYR A 22 0.75 6.56 42.02
C TYR A 22 1.00 5.73 43.30
N CYS A 23 1.32 6.41 44.41
CA CYS A 23 1.55 5.77 45.71
C CYS A 23 0.31 5.00 46.20
N ARG A 24 -0.89 5.57 46.04
CA ARG A 24 -2.16 4.89 46.35
C ARG A 24 -2.35 3.62 45.51
N LYS A 25 -2.10 3.69 44.20
CA LYS A 25 -2.23 2.52 43.29
C LYS A 25 -1.21 1.42 43.62
N ALA A 26 -0.01 1.79 44.03
CA ALA A 26 1.05 0.87 44.41
C ALA A 26 0.92 0.35 45.85
N GLY A 27 -0.05 0.83 46.63
CA GLY A 27 -0.21 0.45 48.05
C GLY A 27 0.93 0.91 48.96
N GLN A 28 1.70 1.93 48.54
CA GLN A 28 2.90 2.39 49.26
C GLN A 28 2.67 3.78 49.87
N PRO A 29 3.16 4.07 51.09
CA PRO A 29 3.16 5.43 51.64
C PRO A 29 4.00 6.38 50.80
N VAL A 30 3.54 7.64 50.67
CA VAL A 30 4.27 8.68 49.93
C VAL A 30 5.66 8.93 50.52
N GLY A 31 5.81 8.88 51.85
CA GLY A 31 7.11 9.05 52.52
C GLY A 31 8.13 8.00 52.08
N GLU A 32 7.77 6.72 52.10
CA GLU A 32 8.65 5.63 51.65
C GLU A 32 8.99 5.75 50.16
N TRP A 33 8.04 6.25 49.34
CA TRP A 33 8.29 6.49 47.93
C TRP A 33 9.31 7.60 47.72
N VAL A 34 9.17 8.72 48.45
CA VAL A 34 10.12 9.84 48.39
C VAL A 34 11.50 9.40 48.87
N GLU A 35 11.61 8.64 49.95
CA GLU A 35 12.91 8.14 50.43
C GLU A 35 13.57 7.19 49.43
N LYS A 36 12.82 6.25 48.84
CA LYS A 36 13.34 5.36 47.79
C LYS A 36 13.79 6.14 46.57
N ALA A 37 12.99 7.10 46.11
CA ALA A 37 13.33 7.97 44.99
C ALA A 37 14.58 8.81 45.27
N TRP A 38 14.67 9.40 46.46
CA TRP A 38 15.83 10.19 46.89
C TRP A 38 17.10 9.34 46.95
N ASN A 39 17.03 8.16 47.57
CA ASN A 39 18.14 7.20 47.62
C ASN A 39 18.58 6.76 46.21
N PHE A 40 17.63 6.58 45.30
CA PHE A 40 17.94 6.25 43.91
C PHE A 40 18.65 7.40 43.20
N LEU A 41 18.15 8.63 43.34
CA LEU A 41 18.75 9.82 42.73
C LEU A 41 20.18 10.04 43.24
N GLN A 42 20.39 9.95 44.55
CA GLN A 42 21.69 10.11 45.18
C GLN A 42 22.69 9.02 44.78
N LYS A 43 22.24 7.76 44.66
CA LYS A 43 23.11 6.64 44.26
C LYS A 43 23.60 6.74 42.82
N ASN A 44 22.82 7.38 41.95
CA ASN A 44 23.12 7.50 40.52
C ASN A 44 23.63 8.89 40.14
N ASP A 45 23.96 9.74 41.12
CA ASP A 45 24.49 11.09 40.94
C ASP A 45 23.62 11.97 40.01
N PHE A 46 22.29 11.82 40.13
CA PHE A 46 21.36 12.65 39.38
C PHE A 46 21.32 14.06 39.96
N ASP A 47 21.83 15.04 39.21
CA ASP A 47 21.61 16.45 39.53
C ASP A 47 20.19 16.86 39.08
N ILE A 48 19.28 16.94 40.04
CA ILE A 48 17.89 17.36 39.81
C ILE A 48 17.75 18.85 39.52
N TYR A 49 18.83 19.63 39.64
CA TYR A 49 18.87 21.05 39.31
C TYR A 49 19.59 21.32 37.99
N ASP A 50 20.17 20.30 37.35
CA ASP A 50 20.76 20.41 36.04
C ASP A 50 19.65 20.59 34.99
N THR A 51 19.64 21.74 34.33
CA THR A 51 18.69 22.08 33.26
C THR A 51 19.18 21.70 31.87
N GLU A 52 20.42 21.22 31.72
CA GLU A 52 21.06 20.96 30.43
C GLU A 52 21.12 19.47 30.05
N VAL A 53 20.96 18.55 31.00
CA VAL A 53 21.21 17.11 30.76
C VAL A 53 19.96 16.25 30.94
N THR A 54 19.62 15.51 29.89
CA THR A 54 18.64 14.41 29.95
C THR A 54 19.20 13.29 30.83
N PRO A 55 18.52 12.89 31.92
CA PRO A 55 19.00 11.81 32.78
C PRO A 55 19.13 10.51 31.97
N PHE A 56 20.36 10.00 31.81
CA PHE A 56 20.63 8.69 31.21
C PHE A 56 20.78 7.65 32.32
N LEU A 57 19.89 6.67 32.34
CA LEU A 57 20.07 5.49 33.18
C LEU A 57 21.01 4.53 32.46
N PRO A 58 22.09 4.05 33.10
CA PRO A 58 22.95 3.04 32.50
C PRO A 58 22.12 1.78 32.24
N VAL A 59 21.94 1.47 30.96
CA VAL A 59 21.29 0.22 30.52
C VAL A 59 22.25 -0.93 30.81
N PRO A 60 21.80 -2.01 31.49
CA PRO A 60 22.64 -3.19 31.71
C PRO A 60 23.20 -3.72 30.39
N ALA A 61 24.49 -4.08 30.37
CA ALA A 61 25.16 -4.55 29.17
C ALA A 61 24.48 -5.78 28.53
N GLU A 62 23.75 -6.57 29.30
CA GLU A 62 22.96 -7.70 28.80
C GLU A 62 21.73 -7.25 27.99
N VAL A 63 20.98 -6.27 28.50
CA VAL A 63 19.82 -5.68 27.81
C VAL A 63 20.25 -4.99 26.52
N GLU A 64 21.38 -4.28 26.53
CA GLU A 64 21.92 -3.64 25.33
C GLU A 64 22.39 -4.67 24.29
N ARG A 65 22.98 -5.79 24.73
CA ARG A 65 23.35 -6.91 23.83
C ARG A 65 22.12 -7.55 23.20
N GLU A 66 21.07 -7.84 23.96
CA GLU A 66 19.82 -8.41 23.45
C GLU A 66 19.17 -7.47 22.42
N ARG A 67 19.09 -6.17 22.73
CA ARG A 67 18.57 -5.16 21.81
C ARG A 67 19.35 -5.15 20.50
N ASN A 68 20.69 -5.16 20.57
CA ASN A 68 21.55 -5.20 19.39
C ASN A 68 21.36 -6.49 18.56
N GLN A 69 21.12 -7.63 19.21
CA GLN A 69 20.83 -8.89 18.51
C GLN A 69 19.48 -8.84 17.77
N VAL A 70 18.45 -8.26 18.40
CA VAL A 70 17.14 -8.06 17.77
C VAL A 70 17.26 -7.11 16.57
N ASP A 71 17.98 -5.99 16.71
CA ASP A 71 18.20 -5.05 15.60
C ASP A 71 18.96 -5.72 14.43
N ALA A 72 19.97 -6.53 14.72
CA ALA A 72 20.70 -7.30 13.72
C ALA A 72 19.79 -8.31 12.99
N LEU A 73 18.93 -9.00 13.74
CA LEU A 73 17.96 -9.94 13.17
C LEU A 73 16.95 -9.22 12.28
N CYS A 74 16.40 -8.09 12.72
CA CYS A 74 15.47 -7.28 11.93
C CYS A 74 16.10 -6.82 10.61
N LYS A 75 17.37 -6.42 10.65
CA LYS A 75 18.13 -6.03 9.45
C LYS A 75 18.31 -7.22 8.49
N LEU A 76 18.75 -8.37 8.99
CA LEU A 76 18.91 -9.58 8.18
C LEU A 76 17.58 -10.06 7.58
N MET A 77 16.49 -10.02 8.34
CA MET A 77 15.15 -10.35 7.84
C MET A 77 14.70 -9.39 6.73
N SER A 78 15.00 -8.10 6.87
CA SER A 78 14.67 -7.10 5.86
C SER A 78 15.45 -7.34 4.56
N GLU A 79 16.76 -7.58 4.65
CA GLU A 79 17.62 -7.92 3.51
C GLU A 79 17.15 -9.20 2.81
N PHE A 80 16.78 -10.23 3.58
CA PHE A 80 16.23 -11.47 3.03
C PHE A 80 14.91 -11.25 2.28
N ILE A 81 13.97 -10.49 2.85
CA ILE A 81 12.68 -10.18 2.21
C ILE A 81 12.90 -9.41 0.90
N ILE A 82 13.81 -8.43 0.90
CA ILE A 82 14.16 -7.67 -0.31
C ILE A 82 14.72 -8.60 -1.39
N SER A 83 15.64 -9.49 -1.01
CA SER A 83 16.27 -10.44 -1.93
C SER A 83 15.27 -11.42 -2.53
N GLN A 84 14.34 -11.94 -1.71
CA GLN A 84 13.25 -12.80 -2.18
C GLN A 84 12.31 -12.08 -3.15
N LYS A 85 11.96 -10.82 -2.86
CA LYS A 85 11.13 -10.02 -3.78
C LYS A 85 11.82 -9.75 -5.12
N GLN A 86 13.14 -9.49 -5.12
CA GLN A 86 13.91 -9.35 -6.36
C GLN A 86 13.98 -10.65 -7.16
N ALA A 87 14.06 -11.80 -6.49
CA ALA A 87 14.07 -13.11 -7.16
C ALA A 87 12.69 -13.55 -7.71
N GLN A 88 11.59 -13.05 -7.14
CA GLN A 88 10.22 -13.45 -7.52
C GLN A 88 9.55 -12.50 -8.52
N LEU A 89 9.98 -11.25 -8.63
CA LEU A 89 9.43 -10.32 -9.60
C LEU A 89 9.99 -10.64 -11.00
N PRO A 90 9.16 -10.71 -12.04
CA PRO A 90 9.66 -10.75 -13.40
C PRO A 90 10.54 -9.53 -13.63
N GLU A 91 11.65 -9.71 -14.34
CA GLU A 91 12.55 -8.62 -14.72
C GLU A 91 11.73 -7.44 -15.28
N PRO A 92 12.04 -6.18 -14.94
CA PRO A 92 11.28 -5.02 -15.42
C PRO A 92 11.06 -5.02 -16.94
N ASP A 93 12.01 -5.59 -17.69
CA ASP A 93 11.95 -5.77 -19.14
C ASP A 93 10.87 -6.77 -19.57
N ILE A 94 10.60 -7.82 -18.80
CA ILE A 94 9.51 -8.79 -19.06
C ILE A 94 8.16 -8.11 -18.83
N ILE A 95 8.03 -7.30 -17.79
CA ILE A 95 6.81 -6.53 -17.50
C ILE A 95 6.57 -5.52 -18.63
N ALA A 96 7.61 -4.76 -19.03
CA ALA A 96 7.51 -3.80 -20.13
C ALA A 96 7.08 -4.48 -21.44
N LYS A 97 7.73 -5.59 -21.82
CA LYS A 97 7.34 -6.37 -23.01
C LYS A 97 5.91 -6.88 -22.95
N ALA A 98 5.48 -7.42 -21.81
CA ALA A 98 4.10 -7.89 -21.64
C ALA A 98 3.09 -6.75 -21.77
N THR A 99 3.40 -5.54 -21.28
CA THR A 99 2.53 -4.37 -21.47
C THR A 99 2.47 -3.91 -22.92
N GLU A 100 3.60 -3.88 -23.63
CA GLU A 100 3.64 -3.52 -25.05
C GLU A 100 2.88 -4.54 -25.92
N GLU A 101 3.07 -5.83 -25.67
CA GLU A 101 2.34 -6.90 -26.38
C GLU A 101 0.84 -6.82 -26.13
N LYS A 102 0.41 -6.50 -24.91
CA LYS A 102 -1.01 -6.29 -24.59
C LYS A 102 -1.60 -5.11 -25.37
N VAL A 103 -0.91 -3.97 -25.41
CA VAL A 103 -1.35 -2.80 -26.19
C VAL A 103 -1.46 -3.15 -27.68
N ARG A 104 -0.51 -3.92 -28.20
CA ARG A 104 -0.53 -4.38 -29.59
C ARG A 104 -1.69 -5.34 -29.87
N ALA A 105 -1.98 -6.25 -28.95
CA ALA A 105 -3.12 -7.16 -29.06
C ALA A 105 -4.45 -6.40 -29.06
N ASP A 106 -4.63 -5.44 -28.15
CA ASP A 106 -5.85 -4.61 -28.08
C ASP A 106 -6.06 -3.79 -29.37
N PHE A 107 -4.97 -3.30 -29.98
CA PHE A 107 -5.03 -2.61 -31.26
C PHE A 107 -5.48 -3.54 -32.40
N LEU A 108 -4.86 -4.72 -32.51
CA LEU A 108 -5.21 -5.71 -33.53
C LEU A 108 -6.64 -6.23 -33.36
N GLU A 109 -7.13 -6.37 -32.13
CA GLU A 109 -8.51 -6.78 -31.87
C GLU A 109 -9.51 -5.74 -32.38
N LYS A 110 -9.24 -4.45 -32.18
CA LYS A 110 -10.08 -3.37 -32.71
C LYS A 110 -10.08 -3.34 -34.24
N GLU A 111 -8.92 -3.48 -34.86
CA GLU A 111 -8.80 -3.53 -36.32
C GLU A 111 -9.55 -4.73 -36.91
N LEU A 112 -9.41 -5.90 -36.28
CA LEU A 112 -10.10 -7.12 -36.69
C LEU A 112 -11.63 -6.99 -36.54
N GLN A 113 -12.11 -6.31 -35.50
CA GLN A 113 -13.53 -6.02 -35.33
C GLN A 113 -14.06 -5.08 -36.43
N GLN A 114 -13.33 -4.03 -36.77
CA GLN A 114 -13.69 -3.13 -37.88
C GLN A 114 -13.76 -3.90 -39.21
N LEU A 115 -12.76 -4.72 -39.51
CA LEU A 115 -12.73 -5.53 -40.74
C LEU A 115 -13.89 -6.54 -40.81
N ARG A 116 -14.33 -7.08 -39.67
CA ARG A 116 -15.52 -7.95 -39.61
C ARG A 116 -16.80 -7.19 -39.94
N GLU A 117 -16.95 -5.97 -39.43
CA GLU A 117 -18.10 -5.11 -39.71
C GLU A 117 -18.14 -4.68 -41.19
N GLU A 118 -17.00 -4.28 -41.75
CA GLU A 118 -16.87 -3.94 -43.17
C GLU A 118 -17.18 -5.14 -44.06
N ASN A 119 -16.66 -6.33 -43.75
CA ASN A 119 -16.96 -7.55 -44.49
C ASN A 119 -18.46 -7.88 -44.47
N LYS A 120 -19.11 -7.71 -43.32
CA LYS A 120 -20.55 -7.93 -43.21
C LYS A 120 -21.32 -6.96 -44.11
N ALA A 121 -21.00 -5.66 -44.04
CA ALA A 121 -21.62 -4.64 -44.87
C ALA A 121 -21.42 -4.91 -46.37
N LEU A 122 -20.22 -5.33 -46.77
CA LEU A 122 -19.92 -5.70 -48.17
C LEU A 122 -20.73 -6.92 -48.62
N ARG A 123 -20.82 -7.96 -47.79
CA ARG A 123 -21.64 -9.15 -48.10
C ARG A 123 -23.10 -8.79 -48.29
N GLU A 124 -23.67 -7.95 -47.42
CA GLU A 124 -25.05 -7.49 -47.55
C GLU A 124 -25.28 -6.68 -48.84
N ARG A 125 -24.33 -5.81 -49.21
CA ARG A 125 -24.39 -5.06 -50.48
C ARG A 125 -24.33 -5.99 -51.69
N TYR A 126 -23.42 -6.96 -51.66
CA TYR A 126 -23.28 -7.96 -52.72
C TYR A 126 -24.56 -8.78 -52.88
N GLU A 127 -25.14 -9.26 -51.79
CA GLU A 127 -26.37 -10.04 -51.83
C GLU A 127 -27.56 -9.24 -52.38
N LYS A 128 -27.69 -7.96 -51.99
CA LYS A 128 -28.71 -7.05 -52.54
C LYS A 128 -28.51 -6.85 -54.04
N ALA A 129 -27.29 -6.51 -54.47
CA ALA A 129 -26.98 -6.33 -55.88
C ALA A 129 -27.25 -7.60 -56.70
N HIS A 130 -26.92 -8.77 -56.16
CA HIS A 130 -27.17 -10.06 -56.80
C HIS A 130 -28.67 -10.34 -56.96
N LYS A 131 -29.48 -10.09 -55.92
CA LYS A 131 -30.95 -10.23 -55.97
C LYS A 131 -31.57 -9.32 -57.03
N GLU A 132 -31.13 -8.07 -57.12
CA GLU A 132 -31.58 -7.10 -58.12
C GLU A 132 -31.22 -7.56 -59.55
N LEU A 133 -29.98 -8.03 -59.76
CA LEU A 133 -29.56 -8.58 -61.06
C LEU A 133 -30.44 -9.76 -61.49
N VAL A 134 -30.74 -10.68 -60.57
CA VAL A 134 -31.64 -11.81 -60.86
C VAL A 134 -33.05 -11.31 -61.20
N ARG A 135 -33.58 -10.32 -60.47
CA ARG A 135 -34.90 -9.73 -60.78
C ARG A 135 -34.94 -9.14 -62.19
N VAL A 136 -33.95 -8.30 -62.53
CA VAL A 136 -33.85 -7.67 -63.86
C VAL A 136 -33.73 -8.73 -64.97
N GLN A 137 -32.96 -9.80 -64.75
CA GLN A 137 -32.87 -10.90 -65.72
C GLN A 137 -34.23 -11.58 -65.95
N ILE A 138 -35.02 -11.79 -64.90
CA ILE A 138 -36.37 -12.37 -65.01
C ILE A 138 -37.32 -11.41 -65.76
N GLU A 139 -37.28 -10.13 -65.43
CA GLU A 139 -38.09 -9.09 -66.09
C GLU A 139 -37.75 -8.99 -67.59
N GLN A 140 -36.47 -8.91 -67.95
CA GLN A 140 -36.01 -8.89 -69.34
C GLN A 140 -36.43 -10.16 -70.10
N LYS A 141 -36.31 -11.33 -69.48
CA LYS A 141 -36.77 -12.61 -70.07
C LYS A 141 -38.28 -12.64 -70.29
N THR A 142 -39.04 -11.95 -69.46
CA THR A 142 -40.50 -11.83 -69.60
C THR A 142 -40.84 -10.86 -70.72
N LEU A 143 -40.25 -9.66 -70.74
CA LEU A 143 -40.46 -8.65 -71.79
C LEU A 143 -40.10 -9.19 -73.18
N GLY A 144 -38.98 -9.91 -73.32
CA GLY A 144 -38.58 -10.52 -74.60
C GLY A 144 -39.53 -11.62 -75.12
N LYS A 145 -40.45 -12.10 -74.28
CA LYS A 145 -41.49 -13.07 -74.67
C LYS A 145 -42.83 -12.42 -75.02
N ILE A 146 -43.01 -11.13 -74.72
CA ILE A 146 -44.25 -10.41 -75.04
C ILE A 146 -44.26 -10.12 -76.54
N LYS A 147 -45.20 -10.72 -77.26
CA LYS A 147 -45.44 -10.44 -78.68
C LYS A 147 -46.32 -9.20 -78.77
N VAL A 148 -45.75 -8.08 -79.21
CA VAL A 148 -46.50 -6.83 -79.42
C VAL A 148 -47.23 -6.93 -80.75
N ASN A 149 -48.56 -6.99 -80.71
CA ASN A 149 -49.38 -6.74 -81.89
C ASN A 149 -49.62 -5.22 -81.96
N THR A 150 -48.81 -4.53 -82.76
CA THR A 150 -49.13 -3.16 -83.18
C THR A 150 -49.97 -3.26 -84.45
N ASP A 151 -51.28 -3.10 -84.29
CA ASP A 151 -52.17 -2.82 -85.42
C ASP A 151 -52.03 -1.32 -85.74
N LEU A 152 -51.62 -1.03 -86.97
CA LEU A 152 -51.44 0.31 -87.56
C LEU A 152 -52.44 0.46 -88.70
#